data_AF-A0A6L6A089-F1
#
_entry.id   AF-A0A6L6A089-F1
#
_cell.length_a   1.000
_cell.length_b   1.000
_cell.length_c   1.000
_cell.angle_alpha   90.00
_cell.angle_beta   90.00
_cell.angle_gamma   90.00
#
_symmetry.space_group_name_H-M   'P 1'
#
loop_
_entity.id
_entity.type
_entity.pdbx_description
1 polymer ?
#
loop_
_entity_poly.entity_id
_entity_poly.type
_entity_poly.pdbx_seq_one_letter_code
_entity_poly.pdbx_strand_id
1 'polypeptide(L)'
;MLPQKNKALRAIALLIPALFLTGCSKVSELGFPEGASSVNDQSLSLWQGAWITAGVVGVGTLILILWPAVFHRGKKDGPEFPKQTQYHIPIEIVYTIIPFIIVAVMFFYTAKKESAITTKSTTSMHQISVTGMQWSWQFAYPEAGANAVITGTPAKPPTLVVPLGERVRYTITSNDVVHGFWIPAFMIQMQNLPGVTNHLEFTANKLGEYPGRCNILCGRAHSQMLFTVKVVTPAQYQAYLETLKGSQA
;
A
#
# COMPACT_ATOMS: atom_id res chain seq x y z
N MET A 1 -39.90 -8.48 -42.58
CA MET A 1 -40.03 -8.53 -41.11
C MET A 1 -38.65 -8.76 -40.51
N LEU A 2 -37.97 -7.71 -40.03
CA LEU A 2 -36.65 -7.82 -39.39
C LEU A 2 -36.83 -8.13 -37.89
N PRO A 3 -36.05 -9.05 -37.30
CA PRO A 3 -36.33 -9.60 -35.99
C PRO A 3 -36.09 -8.56 -34.89
N GLN A 4 -37.14 -8.28 -34.14
CA GLN A 4 -37.21 -7.33 -33.02
C GLN A 4 -36.30 -7.70 -31.83
N LYS A 5 -35.73 -8.92 -31.81
CA LYS A 5 -34.89 -9.46 -30.72
C LYS A 5 -33.56 -8.72 -30.51
N ASN A 6 -33.01 -8.05 -31.53
CA ASN A 6 -31.70 -7.38 -31.41
C ASN A 6 -31.77 -6.00 -30.74
N LYS A 7 -32.94 -5.37 -30.68
CA LYS A 7 -33.08 -4.03 -30.05
C LYS A 7 -33.05 -4.12 -28.52
N ALA A 8 -33.63 -5.17 -27.95
CA ALA A 8 -33.62 -5.40 -26.50
C ALA A 8 -32.21 -5.75 -25.99
N LEU A 9 -31.47 -6.62 -26.70
CA LEU A 9 -30.07 -6.92 -26.34
C LEU A 9 -29.15 -5.70 -26.46
N ARG A 10 -29.35 -4.86 -27.48
CA ARG A 10 -28.59 -3.60 -27.64
C ARG A 10 -28.94 -2.57 -26.55
N ALA A 11 -30.19 -2.49 -26.14
CA ALA A 11 -30.61 -1.63 -25.03
C ALA A 11 -30.02 -2.10 -23.69
N ILE A 12 -30.03 -3.41 -23.42
CA ILE A 12 -29.41 -3.99 -22.21
C ILE A 12 -27.89 -3.78 -22.20
N ALA A 13 -27.22 -3.93 -23.35
CA ALA A 13 -25.78 -3.68 -23.49
C ALA A 13 -25.38 -2.21 -23.28
N LEU A 14 -26.30 -1.26 -23.51
CA LEU A 14 -26.09 0.18 -23.25
C LEU A 14 -26.49 0.60 -21.83
N LEU A 15 -27.40 -0.13 -21.18
CA LEU A 15 -27.86 0.14 -19.81
C LEU A 15 -26.87 -0.32 -18.73
N ILE A 16 -26.13 -1.41 -18.97
CA ILE A 16 -25.17 -1.93 -17.99
C ILE A 16 -24.00 -0.95 -17.73
N PRO A 17 -23.34 -0.33 -18.75
CA PRO A 17 -22.31 0.67 -18.52
C PRO A 17 -22.85 1.91 -17.79
N ALA A 18 -24.09 2.33 -18.09
CA ALA A 18 -24.72 3.49 -17.46
C ALA A 18 -25.02 3.24 -15.96
N LEU A 19 -25.36 2.01 -15.57
CA LEU A 19 -25.50 1.62 -14.16
C LEU A 19 -24.16 1.65 -13.41
N PHE A 20 -23.04 1.29 -14.07
CA PHE A 20 -21.70 1.37 -13.46
C PHE A 20 -21.09 2.79 -13.42
N LEU A 21 -21.61 3.72 -14.23
CA LEU A 21 -21.14 5.13 -14.29
C LEU A 21 -21.79 6.06 -13.25
N THR A 22 -22.75 5.59 -12.46
CA THR A 22 -23.47 6.43 -11.46
C THR A 22 -22.87 6.41 -10.05
N GLY A 23 -21.73 5.73 -9.85
CA GLY A 23 -21.09 5.62 -8.55
C GLY A 23 -20.08 6.72 -8.24
N CYS A 24 -20.50 7.98 -8.07
CA CYS A 24 -19.67 9.02 -7.41
C CYS A 24 -19.70 8.87 -5.88
N SER A 25 -19.52 7.65 -5.36
CA SER A 25 -19.27 7.44 -3.93
C SER A 25 -17.77 7.43 -3.68
N LYS A 26 -17.33 7.86 -2.49
CA LYS A 26 -15.97 7.58 -2.02
C LYS A 26 -15.68 6.10 -2.25
N VAL A 27 -14.66 5.79 -3.03
CA VAL A 27 -14.20 4.40 -3.21
C VAL A 27 -13.82 3.90 -1.82
N SER A 28 -14.31 2.71 -1.46
CA SER A 28 -14.00 2.07 -0.19
C SER A 28 -12.50 2.14 0.13
N GLU A 29 -12.16 2.19 1.43
CA GLU A 29 -10.79 2.18 1.95
C GLU A 29 -9.96 0.97 1.46
N LEU A 30 -10.61 -0.08 0.91
CA LEU A 30 -9.98 -1.28 0.33
C LEU A 30 -8.88 -1.86 1.25
N GLY A 31 -9.11 -1.83 2.56
CA GLY A 31 -8.23 -2.40 3.58
C GLY A 31 -7.22 -1.45 4.23
N PHE A 32 -7.17 -0.17 3.86
CA PHE A 32 -6.27 0.83 4.48
C PHE A 32 -7.02 2.10 4.89
N PRO A 33 -6.73 2.68 6.07
CA PRO A 33 -7.41 3.89 6.53
C PRO A 33 -7.11 5.09 5.64
N GLU A 34 -8.06 6.01 5.51
CA GLU A 34 -7.84 7.34 4.91
C GLU A 34 -7.16 8.30 5.88
N GLY A 35 -6.24 9.14 5.37
CA GLY A 35 -5.74 10.31 6.08
C GLY A 35 -4.84 10.00 7.28
N ALA A 36 -4.23 8.81 7.33
CA ALA A 36 -3.41 8.42 8.48
C ALA A 36 -2.03 9.08 8.46
N SER A 37 -1.44 9.27 7.27
CA SER A 37 -0.13 9.89 7.08
C SER A 37 -0.01 10.53 5.70
N SER A 38 0.98 11.41 5.53
CA SER A 38 1.31 12.01 4.23
C SER A 38 1.64 10.96 3.15
N VAL A 39 2.22 9.81 3.53
CA VAL A 39 2.55 8.72 2.61
C VAL A 39 1.31 7.93 2.23
N ASN A 40 0.43 7.67 3.19
CA ASN A 40 -0.87 7.05 2.97
C ASN A 40 -1.74 7.88 2.01
N ASP A 41 -1.75 9.21 2.16
CA ASP A 41 -2.49 10.11 1.26
C ASP A 41 -2.02 10.03 -0.20
N GLN A 42 -0.72 9.78 -0.43
CA GLN A 42 -0.20 9.56 -1.78
C GLN A 42 -0.48 8.15 -2.29
N SER A 43 -0.30 7.14 -1.43
CA SER A 43 -0.30 5.72 -1.79
C SER A 43 -1.70 5.12 -1.94
N LEU A 44 -2.67 5.57 -1.15
CA LEU A 44 -4.02 4.99 -1.13
C LEU A 44 -4.73 5.15 -2.48
N SER A 45 -4.59 6.32 -3.12
CA SER A 45 -5.15 6.56 -4.45
C SER A 45 -4.57 5.64 -5.53
N LEU A 46 -3.28 5.29 -5.44
CA LEU A 46 -2.64 4.34 -6.35
C LEU A 46 -3.14 2.92 -6.10
N TRP A 47 -3.28 2.52 -4.83
CA TRP A 47 -3.84 1.24 -4.43
C TRP A 47 -5.26 1.07 -4.97
N GLN A 48 -6.12 2.05 -4.75
CA GLN A 48 -7.51 2.03 -5.24
C GLN A 48 -7.55 1.98 -6.78
N GLY A 49 -6.77 2.81 -7.45
CA GLY A 49 -6.67 2.80 -8.92
C GLY A 49 -6.19 1.46 -9.48
N ALA A 50 -5.20 0.85 -8.84
CA ALA A 50 -4.65 -0.45 -9.23
C ALA A 50 -5.68 -1.57 -9.05
N TRP A 51 -6.40 -1.62 -7.92
CA TRP A 51 -7.44 -2.62 -7.69
C TRP A 51 -8.64 -2.46 -8.60
N ILE A 52 -9.05 -1.22 -8.90
CA ILE A 52 -10.12 -0.98 -9.88
C ILE A 52 -9.67 -1.47 -11.26
N THR A 53 -8.45 -1.13 -11.68
CA THR A 53 -7.90 -1.56 -12.98
C THR A 53 -7.81 -3.09 -13.05
N ALA A 54 -7.27 -3.72 -12.00
CA ALA A 54 -7.18 -5.17 -11.89
C ALA A 54 -8.57 -5.84 -11.86
N GLY A 55 -9.55 -5.22 -11.20
CA GLY A 55 -10.94 -5.68 -11.18
C GLY A 55 -11.58 -5.65 -12.57
N VAL A 56 -11.39 -4.56 -13.32
CA VAL A 56 -11.90 -4.44 -14.70
C VAL A 56 -11.27 -5.49 -15.62
N VAL A 57 -9.93 -5.64 -15.56
CA VAL A 57 -9.22 -6.66 -16.35
C VAL A 57 -9.67 -8.06 -15.94
N GLY A 58 -9.72 -8.34 -14.64
CA GLY A 58 -10.09 -9.65 -14.09
C GLY A 58 -11.52 -10.06 -14.46
N VAL A 59 -12.49 -9.16 -14.35
CA VAL A 59 -13.87 -9.40 -14.80
C VAL A 59 -13.93 -9.62 -16.30
N GLY A 60 -13.20 -8.82 -17.09
CA GLY A 60 -13.10 -9.00 -18.54
C GLY A 60 -12.56 -10.38 -18.91
N THR A 61 -11.44 -10.80 -18.31
CA THR A 61 -10.86 -12.12 -18.50
C THR A 61 -11.81 -13.23 -18.06
N LEU A 62 -12.48 -13.07 -16.92
CA LEU A 62 -13.45 -14.06 -16.42
C LEU A 62 -14.62 -14.25 -17.41
N ILE A 63 -15.14 -13.16 -17.97
CA ILE A 63 -16.16 -13.22 -19.02
C ILE A 63 -15.63 -13.97 -20.24
N LEU A 64 -14.42 -13.67 -20.70
CA LEU A 64 -13.81 -14.35 -21.86
C LEU A 64 -13.57 -15.85 -21.63
N ILE A 65 -13.39 -16.29 -20.39
CA ILE A 65 -13.27 -17.72 -20.05
C ILE A 65 -14.65 -18.39 -19.94
N LEU A 66 -15.57 -17.80 -19.18
CA LEU A 66 -16.87 -18.42 -18.87
C LEU A 66 -17.84 -18.36 -20.06
N TRP A 67 -17.77 -17.32 -20.88
CA TRP A 67 -18.69 -17.12 -21.99
C TRP A 67 -18.60 -18.24 -23.05
N PRO A 68 -17.41 -18.64 -23.55
CA PRO A 68 -17.31 -19.79 -24.44
C PRO A 68 -17.68 -21.10 -23.75
N ALA A 69 -17.31 -21.28 -22.47
CA ALA A 69 -17.60 -22.50 -21.72
C ALA A 69 -19.11 -22.76 -21.56
N VAL A 70 -19.92 -21.71 -21.43
CA VAL A 70 -21.38 -21.80 -21.28
C VAL A 70 -22.10 -21.76 -22.61
N PHE A 71 -21.75 -20.82 -23.50
CA PHE A 71 -22.52 -20.54 -24.72
C PHE A 71 -21.96 -21.18 -26.00
N HIS A 72 -20.68 -21.58 -26.02
CA HIS A 72 -20.01 -22.10 -27.22
C HIS A 72 -19.55 -23.55 -27.05
N ARG A 73 -20.04 -24.24 -26.01
CA ARG A 73 -19.74 -25.65 -25.78
C ARG A 73 -20.49 -26.54 -26.76
N GLY A 74 -19.76 -27.30 -27.57
CA GLY A 74 -20.32 -28.29 -28.49
C GLY A 74 -21.00 -29.46 -27.78
N LYS A 75 -22.01 -30.05 -28.43
CA LYS A 75 -22.64 -31.31 -27.98
C LYS A 75 -21.71 -32.49 -28.30
N LYS A 76 -21.68 -33.50 -27.42
CA LYS A 76 -20.77 -34.65 -27.52
C LYS A 76 -20.89 -35.42 -28.85
N ASP A 77 -22.08 -35.49 -29.41
CA ASP A 77 -22.39 -36.25 -30.64
C ASP A 77 -22.76 -35.33 -31.82
N GLY A 78 -22.33 -34.06 -31.78
CA GLY A 78 -22.58 -33.10 -32.85
C GLY A 78 -21.71 -33.35 -34.08
N PRO A 79 -22.25 -33.28 -35.32
CA PRO A 79 -21.51 -33.59 -36.55
C PRO A 79 -20.58 -32.45 -37.02
N GLU A 80 -20.51 -31.33 -36.30
CA GLU A 80 -19.90 -30.08 -36.78
C GLU A 80 -18.58 -29.80 -36.04
N PHE A 81 -17.48 -29.73 -36.80
CA PHE A 81 -16.17 -29.34 -36.27
C PHE A 81 -16.12 -27.81 -36.06
N PRO A 82 -15.39 -27.32 -35.05
CA PRO A 82 -15.24 -25.88 -34.83
C PRO A 82 -14.49 -25.22 -35.98
N LYS A 83 -14.81 -23.96 -36.26
CA LYS A 83 -14.10 -23.15 -37.26
C LYS A 83 -12.61 -23.05 -36.91
N GLN A 84 -11.75 -23.54 -37.79
CA GLN A 84 -10.30 -23.46 -37.64
C GLN A 84 -9.81 -22.08 -38.09
N THR A 85 -9.55 -21.19 -37.13
CA THR A 85 -8.92 -19.88 -37.38
C THR A 85 -7.60 -19.83 -36.64
N GLN A 86 -6.51 -19.60 -37.37
CA GLN A 86 -5.17 -19.58 -36.78
C GLN A 86 -4.72 -18.18 -36.35
N TYR A 87 -5.07 -17.14 -37.12
CA TYR A 87 -4.60 -15.77 -36.88
C TYR A 87 -5.72 -14.75 -37.09
N HIS A 88 -5.66 -13.66 -36.32
CA HIS A 88 -6.54 -12.51 -36.51
C HIS A 88 -5.80 -11.23 -36.12
N ILE A 89 -4.88 -10.79 -37.00
CA ILE A 89 -3.98 -9.65 -36.79
C ILE A 89 -4.63 -8.42 -36.13
N PRO A 90 -5.85 -7.95 -36.53
CA PRO A 90 -6.46 -6.80 -35.86
C PRO A 90 -6.73 -7.01 -34.35
N ILE A 91 -7.11 -8.22 -33.93
CA ILE A 91 -7.35 -8.55 -32.52
C ILE A 91 -6.01 -8.63 -31.79
N GLU A 92 -4.98 -9.16 -32.46
CA GLU A 92 -3.63 -9.28 -31.92
C GLU A 92 -3.01 -7.92 -31.60
N ILE A 93 -3.21 -6.96 -32.49
CA ILE A 93 -2.82 -5.56 -32.27
C ILE A 93 -3.56 -4.99 -31.05
N VAL A 94 -4.88 -5.21 -30.95
CA VAL A 94 -5.72 -4.65 -29.88
C VAL A 94 -5.28 -5.16 -28.50
N TYR A 95 -5.14 -6.48 -28.31
CA TYR A 95 -4.75 -7.02 -27.01
C TYR A 95 -3.27 -6.78 -26.67
N THR A 96 -2.46 -6.29 -27.61
CA THR A 96 -1.07 -5.91 -27.36
C THR A 96 -0.98 -4.43 -26.94
N ILE A 97 -1.67 -3.55 -27.67
CA ILE A 97 -1.63 -2.10 -27.42
C ILE A 97 -2.38 -1.73 -26.13
N ILE A 98 -3.54 -2.34 -25.86
CA ILE A 98 -4.36 -1.97 -24.69
C ILE A 98 -3.59 -2.20 -23.37
N PRO A 99 -3.02 -3.39 -23.07
CA PRO A 99 -2.24 -3.60 -21.86
C PRO A 99 -1.02 -2.68 -21.77
N PHE A 100 -0.35 -2.39 -22.90
CA PHE A 100 0.77 -1.46 -22.93
C PHE A 100 0.36 -0.05 -22.45
N ILE A 101 -0.76 0.47 -22.96
CA ILE A 101 -1.27 1.79 -22.54
C ILE A 101 -1.65 1.77 -21.05
N ILE A 102 -2.32 0.72 -20.58
CA ILE A 102 -2.70 0.59 -19.15
C ILE A 102 -1.45 0.67 -18.27
N VAL A 103 -0.41 -0.11 -18.58
CA VAL A 103 0.85 -0.11 -17.83
C VAL A 103 1.55 1.25 -17.91
N ALA A 104 1.61 1.88 -19.09
CA ALA A 104 2.26 3.17 -19.26
C ALA A 104 1.61 4.27 -18.41
N VAL A 105 0.28 4.31 -18.36
CA VAL A 105 -0.47 5.26 -17.53
C VAL A 105 -0.25 5.00 -16.04
N MET A 106 -0.34 3.74 -15.61
CA MET A 106 -0.07 3.38 -14.21
C MET A 106 1.36 3.72 -13.79
N PHE A 107 2.34 3.43 -14.64
CA PHE A 107 3.75 3.74 -14.38
C PHE A 107 3.97 5.23 -14.18
N PHE A 108 3.39 6.08 -15.04
CA PHE A 108 3.51 7.53 -14.94
C PHE A 108 3.01 8.06 -13.58
N TYR A 109 1.83 7.62 -13.15
CA TYR A 109 1.28 8.05 -11.85
C TYR A 109 2.08 7.50 -10.67
N THR A 110 2.54 6.24 -10.75
CA THR A 110 3.39 5.64 -9.73
C THR A 110 4.69 6.42 -9.57
N ALA A 111 5.42 6.69 -10.66
CA ALA A 111 6.68 7.42 -10.62
C ALA A 111 6.52 8.83 -10.03
N LYS A 112 5.43 9.53 -10.38
CA LYS A 112 5.13 10.86 -9.84
C LYS A 112 4.93 10.83 -8.31
N LYS A 113 4.18 9.85 -7.81
CA LYS A 113 3.87 9.72 -6.37
C LYS A 113 5.06 9.19 -5.58
N GLU A 114 5.81 8.24 -6.13
CA GLU A 114 7.04 7.73 -5.55
C GLU A 114 8.06 8.86 -5.35
N SER A 115 8.27 9.71 -6.36
CA SER A 115 9.14 10.87 -6.24
C SER A 115 8.69 11.81 -5.11
N ALA A 116 7.38 12.05 -4.96
CA ALA A 116 6.85 12.87 -3.87
C ALA A 116 7.08 12.24 -2.48
N ILE A 117 7.02 10.91 -2.35
CA ILE A 117 7.26 10.19 -1.10
C ILE A 117 8.76 10.15 -0.74
N THR A 118 9.62 9.98 -1.73
CA THR A 118 11.07 9.75 -1.53
C THR A 118 11.90 11.02 -1.46
N THR A 119 11.34 12.16 -1.90
CA THR A 119 12.01 13.46 -1.82
C THR A 119 12.24 13.84 -0.35
N LYS A 120 13.51 13.89 0.04
CA LYS A 120 13.93 14.27 1.39
C LYS A 120 14.01 15.78 1.52
N SER A 121 13.56 16.32 2.64
CA SER A 121 13.78 17.73 2.92
C SER A 121 15.21 18.00 3.39
N THR A 122 15.66 19.25 3.32
CA THR A 122 16.92 19.65 3.95
C THR A 122 16.77 19.74 5.48
N THR A 123 15.57 20.04 5.98
CA THR A 123 15.26 20.16 7.42
C THR A 123 14.01 19.34 7.79
N SER A 124 14.20 18.35 8.68
CA SER A 124 13.10 17.65 9.37
C SER A 124 12.88 18.27 10.74
N MET A 125 11.63 18.40 11.18
CA MET A 125 11.32 18.96 12.50
C MET A 125 11.77 18.03 13.61
N HIS A 126 11.53 16.72 13.43
CA HIS A 126 11.94 15.71 14.38
C HIS A 126 12.77 14.60 13.75
N GLN A 127 13.74 14.10 14.51
CA GLN A 127 14.57 12.96 14.11
C GLN A 127 14.41 11.83 15.11
N ILE A 128 14.13 10.62 14.61
CA ILE A 128 14.01 9.43 15.44
C ILE A 128 14.84 8.32 14.80
N SER A 129 15.74 7.71 15.57
CA SER A 129 16.48 6.55 15.09
C SER A 129 15.69 5.27 15.38
N VAL A 130 15.55 4.44 14.37
CA VAL A 130 14.83 3.16 14.42
C VAL A 130 15.83 2.04 14.18
N THR A 131 16.12 1.28 15.22
CA THR A 131 17.07 0.18 15.17
C THR A 131 16.34 -1.15 15.33
N GLY A 132 16.45 -2.01 14.33
CA GLY A 132 16.00 -3.41 14.40
C GLY A 132 17.05 -4.28 15.10
N MET A 133 16.60 -5.19 15.95
CA MET A 133 17.44 -6.17 16.63
C MET A 133 16.68 -7.48 16.88
N GLN A 134 17.36 -8.59 17.09
CA GLN A 134 16.76 -9.89 17.39
C GLN A 134 16.26 -9.93 18.84
N TRP A 135 14.96 -10.05 19.12
CA TRP A 135 13.80 -9.86 18.23
C TRP A 135 12.91 -8.77 18.81
N SER A 136 13.33 -7.52 18.65
CA SER A 136 12.65 -6.33 19.17
C SER A 136 13.08 -5.07 18.42
N TRP A 137 12.57 -3.92 18.86
CA TRP A 137 12.86 -2.62 18.31
C TRP A 137 13.48 -1.71 19.37
N GLN A 138 14.33 -0.81 18.91
CA GLN A 138 14.85 0.29 19.71
C GLN A 138 14.60 1.61 18.99
N PHE A 139 14.06 2.58 19.72
CA PHE A 139 13.76 3.92 19.24
C PHE A 139 14.55 4.95 20.04
N ALA A 140 15.40 5.72 19.37
CA ALA A 140 16.14 6.80 20.00
C ALA A 140 15.59 8.16 19.57
N TYR A 141 15.51 9.10 20.52
CA TYR A 141 15.03 10.46 20.31
C TYR A 141 16.16 11.45 20.61
N PRO A 142 17.05 11.76 19.64
CA PRO A 142 18.20 12.64 19.85
C PRO A 142 17.85 14.01 20.45
N GLU A 143 16.65 14.54 20.18
CA GLU A 143 16.14 15.79 20.75
C GLU A 143 15.98 15.77 22.28
N ALA A 144 15.78 14.58 22.86
CA ALA A 144 15.74 14.35 24.30
C ALA A 144 17.09 13.94 24.90
N GLY A 145 18.17 13.98 24.10
CA GLY A 145 19.54 13.66 24.54
C GLY A 145 20.05 12.31 24.03
N ALA A 146 21.36 12.08 24.18
CA ALA A 146 22.04 10.91 23.63
C ALA A 146 21.55 9.57 24.19
N ASN A 147 21.05 9.56 25.42
CA ASN A 147 20.58 8.35 26.12
C ASN A 147 19.05 8.19 26.08
N ALA A 148 18.32 9.04 25.34
CA ALA A 148 16.86 8.97 25.21
C ALA A 148 16.46 7.82 24.27
N VAL A 149 16.61 6.59 24.77
CA VAL A 149 16.45 5.36 24.01
C VAL A 149 15.39 4.46 24.65
N ILE A 150 14.36 4.13 23.88
CA ILE A 150 13.33 3.17 24.26
C ILE A 150 13.65 1.84 23.62
N THR A 151 13.94 0.84 24.45
CA THR A 151 14.20 -0.54 23.98
C THR A 151 13.05 -1.43 24.43
N GLY A 152 12.40 -2.10 23.48
CA GLY A 152 11.36 -3.07 23.80
C GLY A 152 11.92 -4.47 24.00
N THR A 153 11.06 -5.40 24.37
CA THR A 153 11.32 -6.85 24.29
C THR A 153 10.11 -7.54 23.64
N PRO A 154 10.21 -8.80 23.19
CA PRO A 154 9.05 -9.55 22.71
C PRO A 154 7.88 -9.57 23.70
N ALA A 155 8.18 -9.65 25.00
CA ALA A 155 7.16 -9.66 26.06
C ALA A 155 6.57 -8.26 26.34
N LYS A 156 7.34 -7.20 26.08
CA LYS A 156 6.92 -5.80 26.24
C LYS A 156 7.32 -4.99 24.99
N PRO A 157 6.48 -5.03 23.94
CA PRO A 157 6.70 -4.25 22.73
C PRO A 157 6.89 -2.76 23.03
N PRO A 158 7.83 -2.08 22.33
CA PRO A 158 8.08 -0.67 22.57
C PRO A 158 6.99 0.19 21.92
N THR A 159 6.79 1.40 22.47
CA THR A 159 5.91 2.41 21.87
C THR A 159 6.76 3.53 21.24
N LEU A 160 6.57 3.75 19.95
CA LEU A 160 7.11 4.85 19.17
C LEU A 160 6.12 6.01 19.22
N VAL A 161 6.51 7.15 19.80
CA VAL A 161 5.64 8.32 19.93
C VAL A 161 6.03 9.33 18.84
N VAL A 162 5.04 9.87 18.14
CA VAL A 162 5.26 10.87 17.09
C VAL A 162 4.25 12.02 17.21
N PRO A 163 4.63 13.26 16.86
CA PRO A 163 3.72 14.39 16.88
C PRO A 163 2.78 14.39 15.67
N LEU A 164 1.53 14.80 15.91
CA LEU A 164 0.53 15.06 14.88
C LEU A 164 0.91 16.28 14.05
N GLY A 165 0.84 16.15 12.72
CA GLY A 165 0.97 17.27 11.77
C GLY A 165 2.40 17.79 11.59
N GLU A 166 3.36 17.28 12.35
CA GLU A 166 4.77 17.67 12.27
C GLU A 166 5.59 16.61 11.53
N ARG A 167 6.58 17.07 10.77
CA ARG A 167 7.37 16.18 9.92
C ARG A 167 8.45 15.46 10.71
N VAL A 168 8.41 14.13 10.65
CA VAL A 168 9.35 13.24 11.30
C VAL A 168 10.25 12.59 10.25
N ARG A 169 11.56 12.56 10.51
CA ARG A 169 12.53 11.76 9.78
C ARG A 169 12.97 10.58 10.61
N TYR A 170 12.81 9.39 10.05
CA TYR A 170 13.41 8.18 10.59
C TYR A 170 14.80 7.95 10.00
N THR A 171 15.72 7.57 10.88
CA THR A 171 17.03 7.02 10.54
C THR A 171 16.99 5.54 10.89
N ILE A 172 16.98 4.67 9.88
CA ILE A 172 16.60 3.28 10.00
C ILE A 172 17.85 2.41 9.78
N THR A 173 18.18 1.58 10.77
CA THR A 173 19.37 0.70 10.74
C THR A 173 19.08 -0.63 11.46
N SER A 174 20.00 -1.59 11.35
CA SER A 174 19.96 -2.86 12.10
C SER A 174 21.30 -3.15 12.76
N ASN A 175 21.24 -3.78 13.93
CA ASN A 175 22.43 -4.23 14.67
C ASN A 175 22.88 -5.65 14.29
N ASP A 176 22.02 -6.45 13.64
CA ASP A 176 22.27 -7.88 13.44
C ASP A 176 21.89 -8.37 12.04
N VAL A 177 20.60 -8.61 11.77
CA VAL A 177 20.06 -9.18 10.54
C VAL A 177 19.15 -8.17 9.84
N VAL A 178 18.66 -8.51 8.65
CA VAL A 178 17.67 -7.68 7.97
C VAL A 178 16.34 -7.74 8.71
N HIS A 179 15.76 -6.58 9.00
CA HIS A 179 14.38 -6.45 9.46
C HIS A 179 13.59 -5.55 8.49
N GLY A 180 12.27 -5.52 8.63
CA GLY A 180 11.42 -4.65 7.83
C GLY A 180 10.53 -3.80 8.72
N PHE A 181 10.86 -2.52 8.88
CA PHE A 181 10.06 -1.60 9.68
C PHE A 181 8.80 -1.20 8.90
N TRP A 182 7.64 -1.66 9.36
CA TRP A 182 6.38 -1.47 8.67
C TRP A 182 5.28 -0.93 9.59
N ILE A 183 4.63 0.16 9.15
CA ILE A 183 3.44 0.73 9.77
C ILE A 183 2.30 0.66 8.74
N PRO A 184 1.43 -0.38 8.78
CA PRO A 184 0.43 -0.63 7.75
C PRO A 184 -0.52 0.55 7.51
N ALA A 185 -1.02 1.15 8.60
CA ALA A 185 -1.95 2.28 8.52
C ALA A 185 -1.35 3.49 7.80
N PHE A 186 -0.03 3.69 7.92
CA PHE A 186 0.65 4.79 7.26
C PHE A 186 1.12 4.42 5.84
N MET A 187 0.93 3.17 5.42
CA MET A 187 1.47 2.61 4.17
C MET A 187 2.99 2.85 4.03
N ILE A 188 3.71 2.83 5.15
CA ILE A 188 5.15 3.09 5.23
C ILE A 188 5.87 1.79 5.52
N GLN A 189 6.83 1.42 4.67
CA GLN A 189 7.78 0.35 4.93
C GLN A 189 9.19 0.75 4.52
N MET A 190 10.19 0.31 5.28
CA MET A 190 11.60 0.42 4.92
C MET A 190 12.38 -0.73 5.58
N GLN A 191 13.36 -1.28 4.88
CA GLN A 191 14.21 -2.33 5.45
C GLN A 191 15.25 -1.72 6.40
N ASN A 192 15.46 -2.40 7.52
CA ASN A 192 16.58 -2.17 8.43
C ASN A 192 17.71 -3.10 8.01
N LEU A 193 18.78 -2.53 7.47
CA LEU A 193 19.90 -3.29 6.90
C LEU A 193 21.15 -3.10 7.78
N PRO A 194 21.84 -4.18 8.17
CA PRO A 194 23.11 -4.06 8.86
C PRO A 194 24.13 -3.31 8.00
N GLY A 195 24.76 -2.27 8.56
CA GLY A 195 25.77 -1.46 7.87
C GLY A 195 25.24 -0.46 6.84
N VAL A 196 23.92 -0.37 6.63
CA VAL A 196 23.31 0.61 5.71
C VAL A 196 22.28 1.44 6.47
N THR A 197 22.44 2.76 6.41
CA THR A 197 21.49 3.69 7.02
C THR A 197 20.46 4.12 6.00
N ASN A 198 19.21 3.70 6.20
CA ASN A 198 18.08 4.16 5.42
C ASN A 198 17.42 5.37 6.08
N HIS A 199 16.76 6.19 5.28
CA HIS A 199 15.98 7.32 5.79
C HIS A 199 14.59 7.34 5.19
N LEU A 200 13.61 7.70 6.00
CA LEU A 200 12.23 7.87 5.56
C LEU A 200 11.63 9.10 6.24
N GLU A 201 10.92 9.93 5.48
CA GLU A 201 10.24 11.12 5.99
C GLU A 201 8.74 11.01 5.79
N PHE A 202 7.98 11.45 6.79
CA PHE A 202 6.53 11.47 6.74
C PHE A 202 5.96 12.43 7.77
N THR A 203 4.66 12.69 7.64
CA THR A 203 3.85 13.41 8.62
C THR A 203 2.71 12.51 9.06
N ALA A 204 2.49 12.35 10.37
CA ALA A 204 1.31 11.65 10.89
C ALA A 204 0.12 12.61 10.94
N ASN A 205 -1.01 12.24 10.34
CA ASN A 205 -2.14 13.15 10.11
C ASN A 205 -3.34 12.88 11.02
N LYS A 206 -3.32 11.79 11.79
CA LYS A 206 -4.44 11.37 12.63
C LYS A 206 -3.98 10.84 13.98
N LEU A 207 -4.53 11.38 15.05
CA LEU A 207 -4.29 10.93 16.42
C LEU A 207 -4.72 9.47 16.61
N GLY A 208 -4.02 8.75 17.48
CA GLY A 208 -4.36 7.38 17.83
C GLY A 208 -3.14 6.48 18.02
N GLU A 209 -3.41 5.20 18.21
CA GLU A 209 -2.39 4.16 18.31
C GLU A 209 -2.51 3.22 17.10
N TYR A 210 -1.38 2.99 16.44
CA TYR A 210 -1.29 2.20 15.21
C TYR A 210 -0.32 1.04 15.41
N PRO A 211 -0.67 -0.19 15.00
CA PRO A 211 0.24 -1.32 15.13
C PRO A 211 1.39 -1.19 14.14
N GLY A 212 2.60 -1.45 14.63
CA GLY A 212 3.81 -1.61 13.84
C GLY A 212 4.31 -3.06 13.89
N ARG A 213 4.92 -3.53 12.80
CA ARG A 213 5.35 -4.93 12.65
C ARG A 213 6.67 -5.03 11.91
N CYS A 214 7.40 -6.12 12.15
CA CYS A 214 8.44 -6.58 11.25
C CYS A 214 7.81 -7.32 10.05
N ASN A 215 8.13 -6.93 8.81
CA ASN A 215 7.62 -7.58 7.59
C ASN A 215 8.68 -8.29 6.75
N ILE A 216 9.93 -8.37 7.23
CA ILE A 216 11.01 -9.18 6.63
C ILE A 216 11.45 -10.25 7.63
N LEU A 217 11.54 -11.50 7.19
CA LEU A 217 11.92 -12.64 8.02
C LEU A 217 13.31 -12.42 8.66
N CYS A 218 13.35 -12.37 9.99
CA CYS A 218 14.55 -12.06 10.78
C CYS A 218 14.92 -13.15 11.80
N GLY A 219 14.29 -14.33 11.72
CA GLY A 219 14.59 -15.49 12.56
C GLY A 219 13.40 -16.01 13.37
N ARG A 220 13.70 -16.77 14.44
CA ARG A 220 12.73 -17.59 15.17
C ARG A 220 11.55 -16.80 15.74
N ALA A 221 11.78 -15.62 16.29
CA ALA A 221 10.71 -14.80 16.89
C ALA A 221 10.28 -13.63 15.98
N HIS A 222 10.42 -13.77 14.66
CA HIS A 222 10.01 -12.76 13.68
C HIS A 222 8.58 -12.24 13.89
N SER A 223 7.62 -13.14 14.14
CA SER A 223 6.21 -12.78 14.37
C SER A 223 5.96 -11.99 15.66
N GLN A 224 6.92 -11.98 16.59
CA GLN A 224 6.82 -11.28 17.88
C GLN A 224 7.43 -9.87 17.83
N MET A 225 8.00 -9.46 16.69
CA MET A 225 8.61 -8.14 16.51
C MET A 225 7.55 -7.07 16.25
N LEU A 226 6.74 -6.83 17.28
CA LEU A 226 5.67 -5.85 17.30
C LEU A 226 6.16 -4.55 17.96
N PHE A 227 5.53 -3.44 17.59
CA PHE A 227 5.63 -2.16 18.28
C PHE A 227 4.33 -1.39 18.10
N THR A 228 4.12 -0.36 18.89
CA THR A 228 2.96 0.54 18.74
C THR A 228 3.45 1.91 18.34
N VAL A 229 2.80 2.54 17.37
CA VAL A 229 3.02 3.95 17.03
C VAL A 229 1.91 4.78 17.66
N LYS A 230 2.25 5.70 18.55
CA LYS A 230 1.32 6.59 19.22
C LYS A 230 1.45 8.00 18.66
N VAL A 231 0.43 8.43 17.93
CA VAL A 231 0.35 9.80 17.40
C VAL A 231 -0.31 10.68 18.45
N VAL A 232 0.43 11.68 18.93
CA VAL A 232 0.01 12.58 20.01
C VAL A 232 0.01 14.03 19.54
N THR A 233 -0.62 14.92 20.31
CA THR A 233 -0.50 16.36 20.03
C THR A 233 0.95 16.84 20.22
N PRO A 234 1.39 17.92 19.53
CA PRO A 234 2.74 18.46 19.72
C PRO A 234 3.10 18.77 21.18
N ALA A 235 2.14 19.30 21.96
CA ALA A 235 2.33 19.54 23.39
C ALA A 235 2.59 18.26 24.19
N GLN A 236 1.85 17.18 23.91
CA GLN A 236 2.08 15.87 24.52
C GLN A 236 3.40 15.24 24.07
N TYR A 237 3.80 15.46 22.81
CA TYR A 237 5.08 14.99 22.30
C TYR A 237 6.23 15.68 23.03
N GLN A 238 6.18 17.01 23.20
CA GLN A 238 7.19 17.72 23.98
C GLN A 238 7.24 17.23 25.43
N ALA A 239 6.09 17.08 26.09
CA ALA A 239 6.04 16.54 27.44
C ALA A 239 6.66 15.13 27.52
N TYR A 240 6.40 14.28 26.53
CA TYR A 240 7.03 12.96 26.41
C TYR A 240 8.56 13.05 26.28
N LEU A 241 9.08 13.95 25.42
CA LEU A 241 10.52 14.18 25.31
C LEU A 241 11.14 14.61 26.65
N GLU A 242 10.46 15.45 27.44
CA GLU A 242 10.94 15.81 28.78
C GLU A 242 10.99 14.62 29.74
N THR A 243 10.04 13.66 29.65
CA THR A 243 10.13 12.42 30.45
C THR A 243 11.35 11.58 30.10
N LEU A 244 11.77 11.58 28.83
CA LEU A 244 12.96 10.87 28.38
C LEU A 244 14.24 11.56 28.84
N LYS A 245 14.25 12.89 28.97
CA LYS A 245 15.36 13.64 29.57
C LYS A 245 15.47 13.36 31.06
N GLY A 246 14.35 13.38 31.79
CA GLY A 246 14.30 13.19 33.24
C GLY A 246 14.59 11.77 33.71
N SER A 247 14.36 10.76 32.86
CA SER A 247 14.71 9.35 33.15
C SER A 247 16.22 9.05 33.06
N GLN A 248 17.05 10.08 32.82
CA GLN A 248 18.52 10.01 32.72
C GLN A 248 19.24 10.54 33.97
N ALA A 249 18.52 10.85 35.06
CA ALA A 249 19.07 11.27 36.34
C ALA A 249 19.17 10.12 37.35
#